data_AF-A0A9X2J094-F1
#
_entry.id   AF-A0A9X2J094-F1
#
_cell.length_a   1.000
_cell.length_b   1.000
_cell.length_c   1.000
_cell.angle_alpha   90.00
_cell.angle_beta   90.00
_cell.angle_gamma   90.00
#
_symmetry.space_group_name_H-M   'P 1'
#
loop_
_entity.id
_entity.type
_entity.pdbx_description
1 polymer ?
#
loop_
_entity_poly.entity_id
_entity_poly.type
_entity_poly.pdbx_seq_one_letter_code
_entity_poly.pdbx_strand_id
1 'polypeptide(L)' 'MQLTNLHLPVAALLRCGVDPGVMTAEQAHAAMQLHLECAVDTCKVRRRARAVLVEQGRCVLDERALP' A
#
# COMPACT_ATOMS: atom_id res chain seq x y z
N MET A 1 -20.33 -1.86 -16.64
CA MET A 1 -19.19 -1.68 -15.71
C MET A 1 -19.75 -1.50 -14.31
N GLN A 2 -19.81 -2.56 -13.51
CA GLN A 2 -20.48 -2.59 -12.21
C GLN A 2 -19.49 -2.21 -11.10
N LEU A 3 -19.75 -1.11 -10.40
CA LEU A 3 -18.93 -0.51 -9.34
C LEU A 3 -19.37 -0.93 -7.93
N THR A 4 -19.91 -2.14 -7.76
CA THR A 4 -20.59 -2.53 -6.51
C THR A 4 -19.72 -3.25 -5.47
N ASN A 5 -18.39 -3.30 -5.66
CA ASN A 5 -17.46 -3.97 -4.74
C ASN A 5 -16.41 -3.04 -4.07
N LEU A 6 -16.57 -1.71 -4.11
CA LEU A 6 -15.45 -0.79 -3.90
C LEU A 6 -15.47 0.19 -2.70
N HIS A 7 -16.37 0.11 -1.72
CA HIS A 7 -16.49 1.23 -0.76
C HIS A 7 -15.73 1.13 0.57
N LEU A 8 -15.23 -0.05 0.98
CA LEU A 8 -14.45 -0.17 2.23
C LEU A 8 -12.91 -0.05 2.05
N PRO A 9 -12.28 -0.62 1.01
CA PRO A 9 -10.83 -0.54 0.84
C PRO A 9 -10.34 0.90 0.61
N VAL A 10 -11.07 1.68 -0.19
CA VAL A 10 -10.66 3.02 -0.62
C VAL A 10 -10.55 3.99 0.58
N ALA A 11 -11.48 3.93 1.54
CA ALA A 11 -11.43 4.80 2.71
C ALA A 11 -10.25 4.50 3.63
N ALA A 12 -9.82 3.23 3.70
CA ALA A 12 -8.65 2.84 4.50
C ALA A 12 -7.34 3.29 3.85
N LEU A 13 -7.27 3.33 2.51
CA LEU A 13 -6.11 3.87 1.78
C LEU A 13 -5.79 5.32 2.12
N LEU A 14 -6.76 6.11 2.57
CA LEU A 14 -6.55 7.54 2.86
C LEU A 14 -6.06 7.81 4.29
N ARG A 15 -5.96 6.78 5.14
CA ARG A 15 -5.61 6.94 6.57
C ARG A 15 -4.32 6.20 6.90
N CYS A 16 -3.23 6.95 6.95
CA CYS A 16 -1.87 6.47 7.22
C CYS A 16 -1.74 5.49 8.42
N GLY A 17 -2.46 5.75 9.51
CA GLY A 17 -2.42 4.94 10.73
C GLY A 17 -3.32 3.70 10.76
N VAL A 18 -4.09 3.46 9.71
CA VAL A 18 -5.02 2.33 9.59
C VAL A 18 -4.46 1.32 8.59
N ASP A 19 -4.53 0.04 8.92
CA ASP A 19 -4.17 -1.01 7.97
C ASP A 19 -5.22 -1.04 6.84
N PRO A 20 -4.82 -0.86 5.56
CA PRO A 20 -5.75 -0.89 4.43
C PRO A 20 -6.25 -2.30 4.10
N GLY A 21 -5.67 -3.35 4.70
CA GLY A 21 -6.05 -4.74 4.46
C GLY A 21 -5.39 -5.32 3.20
N VAL A 22 -6.12 -6.20 2.51
CA VAL A 22 -5.65 -6.81 1.26
C VAL A 22 -5.74 -5.80 0.13
N MET A 23 -4.69 -5.76 -0.70
CA MET A 23 -4.57 -4.85 -1.83
C MET A 23 -4.22 -5.64 -3.09
N THR A 24 -4.71 -5.17 -4.24
CA THR A 24 -4.12 -5.55 -5.53
C THR A 24 -2.80 -4.81 -5.73
N ALA A 25 -2.00 -5.24 -6.71
CA ALA A 25 -0.76 -4.56 -7.07
C ALA A 25 -1.02 -3.10 -7.54
N GLU A 26 -2.13 -2.83 -8.23
CA GLU A 26 -2.52 -1.48 -8.64
C GLU A 26 -2.86 -0.61 -7.43
N GLN A 27 -3.62 -1.14 -6.48
CA GLN A 27 -3.96 -0.42 -5.24
C GLN A 27 -2.72 -0.13 -4.40
N ALA A 28 -1.78 -1.08 -4.31
CA ALA A 28 -0.52 -0.87 -3.62
C ALA A 28 0.33 0.23 -4.29
N HIS A 29 0.39 0.26 -5.63
CA HIS A 29 1.09 1.32 -6.33
C HIS A 29 0.41 2.69 -6.14
N ALA A 30 -0.92 2.75 -6.23
CA ALA A 30 -1.68 3.98 -5.96
C ALA A 30 -1.47 4.48 -4.53
N ALA A 31 -1.46 3.58 -3.54
CA ALA A 31 -1.19 3.92 -2.15
C ALA A 31 0.21 4.49 -1.93
N MET A 32 1.22 4.01 -2.67
CA MET A 32 2.56 4.59 -2.63
C MET A 32 2.59 6.03 -3.13
N GLN A 33 1.79 6.36 -4.15
CA GLN A 33 1.67 7.72 -4.67
C GLN A 33 0.88 8.62 -3.71
N LEU A 34 -0.23 8.12 -3.16
CA LEU A 34 -1.06 8.87 -2.22
C LEU A 34 -0.32 9.26 -0.93
N HIS A 35 0.63 8.42 -0.50
CA HIS A 35 1.39 8.61 0.74
C HIS A 35 2.85 8.97 0.47
N LEU A 36 3.17 9.60 -0.66
CA LEU A 36 4.55 9.85 -1.09
C LEU A 36 5.43 10.47 0.02
N GLU A 37 4.85 11.38 0.81
CA GLU A 37 5.51 12.12 1.90
C GLU A 37 5.58 11.36 3.23
N CYS A 38 4.82 10.27 3.40
CA CYS A 38 4.87 9.49 4.63
C CYS A 38 6.09 8.58 4.66
N ALA A 39 6.77 8.47 5.81
CA ALA A 39 7.81 7.46 5.95
C ALA A 39 7.22 6.03 6.01
N VAL A 40 7.85 5.09 5.30
CA VAL A 40 7.36 3.70 5.13
C VAL A 40 7.31 2.94 6.46
N ASP A 41 8.21 3.26 7.38
CA ASP A 41 8.30 2.69 8.71
C ASP A 41 7.19 3.17 9.64
N THR A 42 6.60 4.34 9.41
CA THR A 42 5.51 4.89 10.25
C THR A 42 4.13 4.74 9.62
N CYS A 43 4.03 4.75 8.28
CA CYS A 43 2.75 4.63 7.58
C CYS A 43 2.36 3.17 7.35
N LYS A 44 1.26 2.73 7.98
CA LYS A 44 0.74 1.37 7.82
C LYS A 44 0.31 1.09 6.38
N VAL A 45 -0.26 2.10 5.71
CA VAL A 45 -0.67 2.00 4.30
C VAL A 45 0.54 1.77 3.38
N ARG A 46 1.60 2.60 3.48
CA ARG A 46 2.83 2.40 2.68
C ARG A 46 3.53 1.10 3.05
N ARG A 47 3.60 0.74 4.33
CA ARG A 47 4.21 -0.51 4.77
C ARG A 47 3.51 -1.71 4.11
N ARG A 48 2.18 -1.73 4.16
CA ARG A 48 1.37 -2.80 3.54
C ARG A 48 1.54 -2.82 2.03
N ALA A 49 1.45 -1.66 1.37
CA ALA A 49 1.66 -1.54 -0.06
C ALA A 49 3.06 -2.03 -0.49
N ARG A 50 4.10 -1.76 0.32
CA ARG A 50 5.48 -2.23 0.02
C ARG A 50 5.53 -3.74 0.06
N ALA A 51 4.99 -4.34 1.11
CA ALA A 51 4.95 -5.80 1.26
C ALA A 51 4.26 -6.45 0.05
N VAL A 52 3.08 -5.95 -0.34
CA VAL A 52 2.36 -6.45 -1.52
C VAL A 52 3.20 -6.34 -2.79
N LEU A 53 3.85 -5.19 -3.04
CA LEU A 53 4.67 -5.02 -4.25
C LEU A 53 5.91 -5.92 -4.25
N VAL A 54 6.52 -6.19 -3.09
CA VAL A 54 7.66 -7.10 -2.94
C VAL A 54 7.22 -8.56 -3.14
N GLU A 55 6.14 -8.98 -2.49
CA GLU A 55 5.57 -10.33 -2.62
C GLU A 55 5.18 -10.65 -4.07
N GLN A 56 4.72 -9.64 -4.82
CA GLN A 56 4.35 -9.77 -6.24
C GLN A 56 5.56 -9.59 -7.20
N GLY A 57 6.78 -9.42 -6.69
CA GLY A 57 7.99 -9.23 -7.51
C GLY A 57 8.05 -7.92 -8.29
N ARG A 58 7.22 -6.92 -7.93
CA ARG A 58 7.16 -5.60 -8.58
C ARG A 58 8.00 -4.54 -7.89
N CYS A 59 8.58 -4.87 -6.74
CA CYS A 59 9.53 -4.04 -6.00
C CYS A 59 10.60 -4.95 -5.40
N VAL A 60 11.87 -4.67 -5.68
CA VAL A 60 13.00 -5.36 -5.07
C VAL A 60 13.64 -4.40 -4.09
N LEU A 61 13.81 -4.83 -2.84
CA LEU A 61 14.45 -4.03 -1.81
C LEU A 61 15.95 -4.28 -1.82
N ASP A 62 16.72 -3.20 -1.70
CA ASP A 62 18.14 -3.27 -1.36
C ASP A 62 18.31 -3.79 0.08
N GLU A 63 19.45 -4.41 0.38
CA GLU A 63 19.73 -4.96 1.72
C GLU A 63 19.60 -3.91 2.83
N ARG A 64 19.96 -2.65 2.55
CA ARG A 64 19.86 -1.54 3.51
C ARG A 64 18.41 -1.12 3.81
N ALA A 65 17.45 -1.58 3.02
CA ALA A 65 16.02 -1.29 3.18
C ALA A 65 15.25 -2.45 3.84
N LEU A 66 15.95 -3.53 4.22
CA LEU A 66 15.42 -4.58 5.09
C LEU A 66 15.37 -4.07 6.56
N PRO A 67 14.47 -4.59 7.40
CA PRO A 67 14.32 -4.16 8.79
C PRO A 67 15.56 -4.37 9.66
#